data_AF-A0A3N0IW25-F1
#
_entry.id   AF-A0A3N0IW25-F1
#
_cell.length_a   1.000
_cell.length_b   1.000
_cell.length_c   1.000
_cell.angle_alpha   90.00
_cell.angle_beta   90.00
_cell.angle_gamma   90.00
#
_symmetry.space_group_name_H-M   'P 1'
#
loop_
_entity.id
_entity.type
_entity.pdbx_description
1 polymer ?
#
loop_
_entity_poly.entity_id
_entity_poly.type
_entity_poly.pdbx_seq_one_letter_code
_entity_poly.pdbx_strand_id
1 'polypeptide(L)'
;MAATVKTLLENHGELYWGTRKANPGYCYGLSLDVGEDGLAARVVYVMSDLDDNDEPLVTPEMLVACYRVEDLEPNGIELSDLMDDDRPDTVKGWYCVEESFFPHDQVEALQASSDAHDYYLEIMLRILTISPEEVAEGMPTLDELTFFDLLEELEGIAERIDRGELSRPLPFGFRLVGDALFGWEFADEADYRA
;
A
#
# COMPACT_ATOMS: atom_id res chain seq x y z
N MET A 1 -18.42 9.07 -3.79
CA MET A 1 -17.87 9.13 -2.42
C MET A 1 -16.51 8.47 -2.52
N ALA A 2 -15.43 9.12 -2.06
CA ALA A 2 -14.12 8.47 -2.04
C ALA A 2 -14.17 7.33 -1.01
N ALA A 3 -13.43 6.24 -1.23
CA ALA A 3 -13.32 5.18 -0.25
C ALA A 3 -12.67 5.72 1.03
N THR A 4 -13.19 5.28 2.18
CA THR A 4 -12.64 5.58 3.51
C THR A 4 -11.84 4.38 4.00
N VAL A 5 -10.99 4.56 5.03
CA VAL A 5 -10.28 3.45 5.69
C VAL A 5 -11.25 2.36 6.14
N LYS A 6 -12.40 2.76 6.69
CA LYS A 6 -13.50 1.84 7.01
C LYS A 6 -13.98 1.03 5.80
N THR A 7 -14.15 1.69 4.65
CA THR A 7 -14.54 0.99 3.41
C THR A 7 -13.54 -0.11 3.10
N LEU A 8 -12.23 0.13 3.22
CA LEU A 8 -11.22 -0.88 2.94
C LEU A 8 -11.29 -2.06 3.93
N LEU A 9 -11.47 -1.78 5.22
CA LEU A 9 -11.62 -2.81 6.25
C LEU A 9 -12.85 -3.70 6.02
N GLU A 10 -13.97 -3.11 5.59
CA GLU A 10 -15.21 -3.84 5.28
C GLU A 10 -15.06 -4.78 4.06
N ASN A 11 -14.01 -4.61 3.25
CA ASN A 11 -13.73 -5.43 2.07
C ASN A 11 -12.63 -6.47 2.29
N HIS A 12 -12.18 -6.69 3.54
CA HIS A 12 -11.43 -7.88 3.95
C HIS A 12 -10.25 -8.27 3.02
N GLY A 13 -9.35 -7.32 2.77
CA GLY A 13 -8.15 -7.55 1.98
C GLY A 13 -8.32 -7.43 0.46
N GLU A 14 -9.50 -7.06 -0.04
CA GLU A 14 -9.66 -6.70 -1.46
C GLU A 14 -9.04 -5.33 -1.77
N LEU A 15 -8.50 -5.20 -2.99
CA LEU A 15 -7.89 -3.97 -3.49
C LEU A 15 -8.95 -2.92 -3.84
N TYR A 16 -8.77 -1.73 -3.27
CA TYR A 16 -9.44 -0.51 -3.70
C TYR A 16 -8.49 0.33 -4.54
N TRP A 17 -8.98 0.84 -5.66
CA TRP A 17 -8.17 1.62 -6.60
C TRP A 17 -8.42 3.12 -6.50
N GLY A 18 -7.34 3.90 -6.56
CA GLY A 18 -7.32 5.35 -6.60
C GLY A 18 -6.29 5.88 -7.59
N THR A 19 -6.51 7.09 -8.09
CA THR A 19 -5.61 7.77 -9.03
C THR A 19 -5.34 9.19 -8.58
N ARG A 20 -4.07 9.62 -8.55
CA ARG A 20 -3.73 11.04 -8.35
C ARG A 20 -3.78 11.76 -9.69
N LYS A 21 -4.51 12.87 -9.78
CA LYS A 21 -4.66 13.65 -11.04
C LYS A 21 -3.34 14.15 -11.64
N ALA A 22 -2.28 14.23 -10.83
CA ALA A 22 -0.98 14.74 -11.26
C ALA A 22 -0.22 13.77 -12.17
N ASN A 23 -0.47 12.46 -12.07
CA ASN A 23 0.26 11.42 -12.79
C ASN A 23 -0.73 10.45 -13.47
N PRO A 24 -1.26 10.79 -14.66
CA PRO A 24 -2.33 10.01 -15.30
C PRO A 24 -1.96 8.56 -15.64
N GLY A 25 -0.66 8.22 -15.70
CA GLY A 25 -0.18 6.85 -15.88
C GLY A 25 0.07 6.07 -14.59
N TYR A 26 -0.13 6.67 -13.41
CA TYR A 26 0.11 6.01 -12.11
C TYR A 26 -1.20 5.80 -11.35
N CYS A 27 -1.45 4.55 -10.97
CA CYS A 27 -2.60 4.14 -10.18
C CYS A 27 -2.14 3.47 -8.88
N TYR A 28 -2.97 3.58 -7.85
CA TYR A 28 -2.68 3.09 -6.51
C TYR A 28 -3.80 2.15 -6.07
N GLY A 29 -3.44 0.95 -5.63
CA GLY A 29 -4.31 -0.02 -5.00
C GLY A 29 -4.01 -0.06 -3.50
N LEU A 30 -5.03 -0.09 -2.65
CA LEU A 30 -4.88 -0.31 -1.22
C LEU A 30 -5.75 -1.48 -0.78
N SER A 31 -5.21 -2.36 0.06
CA SER A 31 -5.98 -3.38 0.77
C SER A 31 -5.63 -3.39 2.24
N LEU A 32 -6.63 -3.57 3.10
CA LEU A 32 -6.48 -3.79 4.53
C LEU A 32 -7.19 -5.07 4.94
N ASP A 33 -6.54 -5.90 5.75
CA ASP A 33 -7.11 -7.11 6.32
C ASP A 33 -6.74 -7.25 7.80
N VAL A 34 -7.73 -7.42 8.67
CA VAL A 34 -7.55 -7.60 10.10
C VAL A 34 -7.75 -9.07 10.43
N GLY A 35 -6.66 -9.74 10.77
CA GLY A 35 -6.65 -11.13 11.22
C GLY A 35 -6.55 -11.26 12.74
N GLU A 36 -6.50 -12.50 13.22
CA GLU A 36 -6.31 -12.78 14.65
C GLU A 36 -4.95 -12.29 15.18
N ASP A 37 -3.93 -12.32 14.31
CA ASP A 37 -2.54 -12.03 14.69
C ASP A 37 -2.14 -10.55 14.48
N GLY A 38 -2.90 -9.78 13.70
CA GLY A 38 -2.56 -8.41 13.37
C GLY A 38 -3.28 -7.83 12.15
N LEU A 39 -2.81 -6.66 11.73
CA LEU A 39 -3.28 -5.93 10.56
C LEU A 39 -2.30 -6.12 9.39
N ALA A 40 -2.79 -6.65 8.28
CA ALA A 40 -2.07 -6.65 7.01
C ALA A 40 -2.51 -5.44 6.17
N ALA A 41 -1.54 -4.70 5.64
CA ALA A 41 -1.76 -3.61 4.70
C ALA A 41 -0.94 -3.87 3.44
N ARG A 42 -1.53 -3.59 2.28
CA ARG A 42 -0.79 -3.55 1.01
C ARG A 42 -1.04 -2.26 0.27
N VAL A 43 0.03 -1.68 -0.26
CA VAL A 43 -0.03 -0.66 -1.29
C VAL A 43 0.47 -1.26 -2.59
N VAL A 44 -0.34 -1.16 -3.63
CA VAL A 44 0.02 -1.58 -4.99
C VAL A 44 0.17 -0.34 -5.84
N TYR A 45 1.29 -0.19 -6.52
CA TYR A 45 1.49 0.90 -7.46
C TYR A 45 1.48 0.29 -8.84
N VAL A 46 0.71 0.88 -9.75
CA VAL A 46 0.66 0.45 -11.14
C VAL A 46 1.11 1.61 -12.01
N MET A 47 2.20 1.41 -12.72
CA MET A 47 2.67 2.29 -13.78
C MET A 47 2.18 1.75 -15.12
N SER A 48 1.35 2.51 -15.79
CA SER A 48 0.91 2.20 -17.15
C SER A 48 2.03 2.45 -18.15
N ASP A 49 2.15 1.54 -19.10
CA ASP A 49 2.80 1.83 -20.37
C ASP A 49 1.92 2.76 -21.21
N LEU A 50 2.51 3.36 -22.24
CA LEU A 50 1.83 4.30 -23.13
C LEU A 50 1.67 3.74 -24.53
N ASP A 51 0.56 4.07 -25.18
CA ASP A 51 0.35 3.80 -26.60
C ASP A 51 1.11 4.81 -27.49
N ASP A 52 0.99 4.65 -28.82
CA ASP A 52 1.60 5.54 -29.82
C ASP A 52 1.14 7.03 -29.71
N ASN A 53 0.09 7.31 -28.93
CA ASN A 53 -0.44 8.66 -28.69
C ASN A 53 -0.13 9.18 -27.28
N ASP A 54 0.78 8.52 -26.55
CA ASP A 54 1.11 8.81 -25.16
C ASP A 54 -0.07 8.59 -24.18
N GLU A 55 -1.05 7.75 -24.53
CA GLU A 55 -2.20 7.43 -23.67
C GLU A 55 -1.94 6.17 -22.82
N PRO A 56 -2.33 6.15 -21.53
CA PRO A 56 -2.16 4.97 -20.67
C PRO A 56 -2.89 3.72 -21.20
N LEU A 57 -2.16 2.62 -21.35
CA LEU A 57 -2.69 1.31 -21.70
C LEU A 57 -3.45 0.61 -20.55
N VAL A 58 -3.11 0.90 -19.29
CA VAL A 58 -3.85 0.43 -18.11
C VAL A 58 -5.05 1.34 -17.90
N THR A 59 -6.25 0.81 -18.08
CA THR A 59 -7.49 1.57 -17.89
C THR A 59 -8.08 1.37 -16.50
N PRO A 60 -8.87 2.33 -15.99
CA PRO A 60 -9.60 2.17 -14.73
C PRO A 60 -10.49 0.93 -14.69
N GLU A 61 -11.11 0.54 -15.81
CA GLU A 61 -11.96 -0.64 -15.90
C GLU A 61 -11.17 -1.95 -15.70
N MET A 62 -9.91 -2.00 -16.15
CA MET A 62 -9.04 -3.15 -15.88
C MET A 62 -8.71 -3.25 -14.39
N LEU A 63 -8.37 -2.13 -13.76
CA LEU A 63 -8.04 -2.10 -12.34
C LEU A 63 -9.23 -2.47 -11.46
N VAL A 64 -10.43 -1.94 -11.75
CA VAL A 64 -11.65 -2.29 -11.01
C VAL A 64 -12.00 -3.79 -11.11
N ALA A 65 -11.49 -4.51 -12.12
CA ALA A 65 -11.63 -5.96 -12.22
C ALA A 65 -10.56 -6.75 -11.43
N CYS A 66 -9.54 -6.07 -10.90
CA CYS A 66 -8.47 -6.66 -10.09
C CYS A 66 -8.77 -6.44 -8.60
N TYR A 67 -9.29 -7.47 -7.94
CA TYR A 67 -9.62 -7.42 -6.51
C TYR A 67 -8.44 -7.87 -5.64
N ARG A 68 -7.46 -8.55 -6.23
CA ARG A 68 -6.24 -9.02 -5.58
C ARG A 68 -5.03 -8.76 -6.46
N VAL A 69 -3.83 -8.85 -5.87
CA VAL A 69 -2.57 -8.67 -6.60
C VAL A 69 -2.43 -9.73 -7.70
N GLU A 70 -2.91 -10.95 -7.47
CA GLU A 70 -2.84 -12.06 -8.43
C GLU A 70 -3.70 -11.82 -9.68
N ASP A 71 -4.62 -10.86 -9.65
CA ASP A 71 -5.46 -10.51 -10.79
C ASP A 71 -4.73 -9.59 -11.79
N LEU A 72 -3.57 -9.02 -11.43
CA LEU A 72 -2.84 -8.04 -12.25
C LEU A 72 -2.18 -8.68 -13.47
N GLU A 73 -1.40 -9.74 -13.28
CA GLU A 73 -0.68 -10.40 -14.38
C GLU A 73 -1.61 -10.94 -15.47
N PRO A 74 -2.74 -11.61 -15.16
CA PRO A 74 -3.72 -12.02 -16.17
C PRO A 74 -4.30 -10.87 -17.00
N ASN A 75 -4.25 -9.64 -16.48
CA ASN A 75 -4.71 -8.43 -17.18
C ASN A 75 -3.60 -7.72 -17.97
N GLY A 76 -2.38 -8.28 -18.00
CA GLY A 76 -1.22 -7.73 -18.70
C GLY A 76 -0.48 -6.65 -17.89
N ILE A 77 -0.64 -6.64 -16.56
CA ILE A 77 0.08 -5.75 -15.65
C ILE A 77 1.09 -6.63 -14.90
N GLU A 78 2.36 -6.53 -15.27
CA GLU A 78 3.40 -7.48 -14.82
C GLU A 78 4.22 -6.93 -13.64
N LEU A 79 4.94 -7.80 -12.94
CA LEU A 79 5.84 -7.35 -11.89
C LEU A 79 6.91 -6.41 -12.47
N SER A 80 7.16 -5.28 -11.81
CA SER A 80 8.11 -4.26 -12.27
C SER A 80 9.56 -4.75 -12.39
N ASP A 81 9.96 -5.81 -11.69
CA ASP A 81 11.28 -6.44 -11.86
C ASP A 81 11.48 -7.01 -13.27
N LEU A 82 10.38 -7.25 -13.99
CA LEU A 82 10.38 -7.71 -15.38
C LEU A 82 10.29 -6.55 -16.38
N MET A 83 10.37 -5.31 -15.92
CA MET A 83 10.34 -4.14 -16.79
C MET A 83 11.55 -4.16 -17.73
N ASP A 84 11.25 -4.30 -19.01
CA ASP A 84 12.21 -4.33 -20.10
C ASP A 84 11.68 -3.51 -21.29
N ASP A 85 12.62 -2.98 -22.08
CA ASP A 85 12.35 -2.22 -23.30
C ASP A 85 11.90 -3.16 -24.44
N ASP A 86 12.39 -4.40 -24.47
CA ASP A 86 12.07 -5.42 -25.49
C ASP A 86 10.86 -6.31 -25.09
N ARG A 87 9.82 -5.70 -24.52
CA ARG A 87 8.64 -6.41 -24.02
C ARG A 87 7.64 -6.82 -25.10
N PRO A 88 6.83 -7.87 -24.87
CA PRO A 88 5.69 -8.18 -25.73
C PRO A 88 4.61 -7.09 -25.69
N ASP A 89 3.93 -6.86 -26.82
CA ASP A 89 2.76 -5.94 -26.93
C ASP A 89 1.59 -6.29 -25.99
N THR A 90 1.62 -7.46 -25.33
CA THR A 90 0.61 -7.87 -24.35
C THR A 90 0.81 -7.21 -22.98
N VAL A 91 2.02 -6.69 -22.70
CA VAL A 91 2.32 -5.96 -21.47
C VAL A 91 1.76 -4.55 -21.59
N LYS A 92 0.93 -4.16 -20.61
CA LYS A 92 0.25 -2.85 -20.58
C LYS A 92 0.79 -1.95 -19.49
N GLY A 93 1.52 -2.51 -18.52
CA GLY A 93 2.09 -1.77 -17.42
C GLY A 93 2.77 -2.69 -16.43
N TRP A 94 3.29 -2.09 -15.37
CA TRP A 94 4.00 -2.78 -14.30
C TRP A 94 3.44 -2.43 -12.96
N TYR A 95 3.62 -3.34 -12.01
CA TYR A 95 3.27 -3.08 -10.62
C TYR A 95 4.39 -3.40 -9.64
N CYS A 96 4.35 -2.69 -8.52
CA CYS A 96 5.09 -3.00 -7.31
C CYS A 96 4.13 -3.07 -6.12
N VAL A 97 4.54 -3.75 -5.06
CA VAL A 97 3.75 -3.90 -3.84
C VAL A 97 4.59 -3.60 -2.62
N GLU A 98 4.09 -2.71 -1.77
CA GLU A 98 4.48 -2.60 -0.38
C GLU A 98 3.58 -3.51 0.45
N GLU A 99 4.18 -4.48 1.15
CA GLU A 99 3.49 -5.34 2.10
C GLU A 99 3.93 -4.98 3.52
N SER A 100 2.96 -4.61 4.36
CA SER A 100 3.18 -4.35 5.78
C SER A 100 2.31 -5.27 6.63
N PHE A 101 2.87 -5.79 7.72
CA PHE A 101 2.13 -6.56 8.71
C PHE A 101 2.43 -6.06 10.12
N PHE A 102 1.39 -5.54 10.79
CA PHE A 102 1.45 -4.94 12.11
C PHE A 102 0.86 -5.89 13.17
N PRO A 103 1.70 -6.52 14.02
CA PRO A 103 1.23 -7.50 14.99
C PRO A 103 0.42 -6.87 16.13
N HIS A 104 -0.68 -7.52 16.55
CA HIS A 104 -1.48 -7.05 17.68
C HIS A 104 -0.72 -7.06 19.02
N ASP A 105 0.25 -7.95 19.19
CA ASP A 105 1.07 -8.06 20.40
C ASP A 105 2.20 -7.03 20.45
N GLN A 106 2.39 -6.23 19.40
CA GLN A 106 3.45 -5.21 19.29
C GLN A 106 2.94 -3.76 19.37
N VAL A 107 1.68 -3.53 19.73
CA VAL A 107 1.07 -2.18 19.77
C VAL A 107 1.90 -1.18 20.59
N GLU A 108 2.45 -1.58 21.74
CA GLU A 108 3.30 -0.69 22.55
C GLU A 108 4.60 -0.29 21.83
N ALA A 109 5.23 -1.23 21.12
CA ALA A 109 6.45 -0.99 20.34
C ALA A 109 6.16 -0.14 19.10
N LEU A 110 5.02 -0.37 18.44
CA LEU A 110 4.52 0.43 17.33
C LEU A 110 4.27 1.88 17.75
N GLN A 111 3.60 2.09 18.89
CA GLN A 111 3.35 3.43 19.43
C GLN A 111 4.66 4.14 19.76
N ALA A 112 5.59 3.46 20.46
CA ALA A 112 6.87 4.05 20.81
C ALA A 112 7.72 4.41 19.57
N SER A 113 7.65 3.59 18.52
CA SER A 113 8.27 3.91 17.23
C SER A 113 7.60 5.11 16.56
N SER A 114 6.28 5.13 16.49
CA SER A 114 5.50 6.23 15.91
C SER A 114 5.80 7.56 16.60
N ASP A 115 5.75 7.60 17.94
CA ASP A 115 6.02 8.80 18.75
C ASP A 115 7.45 9.35 18.54
N ALA A 116 8.42 8.46 18.26
CA ALA A 116 9.81 8.84 18.03
C ALA A 116 10.08 9.38 16.62
N HIS A 117 9.18 9.11 15.66
CA HIS A 117 9.38 9.32 14.23
C HIS A 117 8.21 10.09 13.59
N ASP A 118 7.85 11.21 14.22
CA ASP A 118 6.83 12.15 13.74
C ASP A 118 5.45 11.52 13.48
N TYR A 119 5.05 10.57 14.34
CA TYR A 119 3.73 9.95 14.34
C TYR A 119 3.37 9.26 13.01
N TYR A 120 4.34 8.59 12.37
CA TYR A 120 4.16 8.00 11.03
C TYR A 120 3.23 6.78 10.94
N LEU A 121 2.62 6.30 12.04
CA LEU A 121 1.72 5.14 12.07
C LEU A 121 0.35 5.44 12.72
N GLU A 122 -0.12 6.69 12.68
CA GLU A 122 -1.34 7.10 13.40
C GLU A 122 -2.61 6.33 12.96
N ILE A 123 -2.81 6.12 11.66
CA ILE A 123 -3.96 5.40 11.11
C ILE A 123 -3.82 3.91 11.45
N MET A 124 -2.64 3.32 11.27
CA MET A 124 -2.39 1.90 11.62
C MET A 124 -2.66 1.64 13.10
N LEU A 125 -2.13 2.48 13.99
CA LEU A 125 -2.36 2.39 15.43
C LEU A 125 -3.83 2.61 15.79
N ARG A 126 -4.52 3.52 15.10
CA ARG A 126 -5.96 3.72 15.31
C ARG A 126 -6.74 2.46 14.98
N ILE A 127 -6.47 1.82 13.83
CA ILE A 127 -7.12 0.55 13.43
C ILE A 127 -6.84 -0.56 14.44
N LEU A 128 -5.57 -0.74 14.85
CA LEU A 128 -5.17 -1.80 15.77
C LEU A 128 -5.75 -1.67 17.17
N THR A 129 -6.15 -0.46 17.56
CA THR A 129 -6.62 -0.15 18.92
C THR A 129 -8.10 0.17 19.00
N ILE A 130 -8.85 -0.01 17.90
CA ILE A 130 -10.32 0.13 17.89
C ILE A 130 -10.93 -0.78 18.96
N SER A 131 -11.74 -0.20 19.84
CA SER A 131 -12.38 -0.98 20.89
C SER A 131 -13.52 -1.85 20.33
N PRO A 132 -13.86 -2.97 20.97
CA PRO A 132 -15.02 -3.77 20.57
C PRO A 132 -16.33 -2.98 20.56
N GLU A 133 -16.49 -2.00 21.46
CA GLU A 133 -17.63 -1.09 21.47
C GLU A 133 -17.68 -0.23 20.20
N GLU A 134 -16.55 0.32 19.79
CA GLU A 134 -16.47 1.13 18.58
C GLU A 134 -16.71 0.29 17.32
N VAL A 135 -16.20 -0.95 17.27
CA VAL A 135 -16.55 -1.91 16.21
C VAL A 135 -18.06 -2.14 16.15
N ALA A 136 -18.72 -2.32 17.29
CA ALA A 136 -20.18 -2.51 17.36
C ALA A 136 -20.96 -1.26 16.92
N GLU A 137 -20.38 -0.07 17.08
CA GLU A 137 -20.93 1.19 16.58
C GLU A 137 -20.63 1.43 15.08
N GLY A 138 -19.85 0.55 14.45
CA GLY A 138 -19.50 0.64 13.03
C GLY A 138 -18.30 1.53 12.75
N MET A 139 -17.32 1.59 13.66
CA MET A 139 -16.03 2.28 13.48
C MET A 139 -16.13 3.76 13.06
N PRO A 140 -16.89 4.60 13.79
CA PRO A 140 -17.08 6.00 13.43
C PRO A 140 -15.78 6.82 13.39
N THR A 141 -14.71 6.44 14.11
CA THR A 141 -13.43 7.20 14.06
C THR A 141 -12.68 7.05 12.73
N LEU A 142 -13.10 6.10 11.89
CA LEU A 142 -12.53 5.84 10.58
C LEU A 142 -13.35 6.46 9.43
N ASP A 143 -14.53 7.03 9.69
CA ASP A 143 -15.42 7.58 8.65
C ASP A 143 -14.80 8.82 7.96
N GLU A 144 -13.93 9.54 8.66
CA GLU A 144 -13.27 10.75 8.14
C GLU A 144 -11.90 10.46 7.51
N LEU A 145 -11.32 9.27 7.74
CA LEU A 145 -10.03 8.87 7.18
C LEU A 145 -10.21 8.36 5.77
N THR A 146 -9.60 9.03 4.80
CA THR A 146 -9.77 8.73 3.39
C THR A 146 -8.74 7.71 2.89
N PHE A 147 -9.00 7.15 1.71
CA PHE A 147 -8.03 6.37 0.94
C PHE A 147 -6.66 7.05 0.84
N PHE A 148 -6.63 8.37 0.61
CA PHE A 148 -5.37 9.08 0.38
C PHE A 148 -4.63 9.42 1.67
N ASP A 149 -5.33 9.59 2.79
CA ASP A 149 -4.68 9.74 4.09
C ASP A 149 -3.94 8.45 4.46
N LEU A 150 -4.56 7.30 4.19
CA LEU A 150 -3.94 5.99 4.37
C LEU A 150 -2.78 5.76 3.39
N LEU A 151 -2.96 6.13 2.12
CA LEU A 151 -1.88 6.03 1.12
C LEU A 151 -0.66 6.84 1.57
N GLU A 152 -0.85 8.07 2.03
CA GLU A 152 0.22 8.95 2.50
C GLU A 152 0.95 8.37 3.72
N GLU A 153 0.23 7.78 4.67
CA GLU A 153 0.85 7.12 5.82
C GLU A 153 1.72 5.93 5.39
N LEU A 154 1.22 5.07 4.51
CA LEU A 154 1.93 3.88 4.04
C LEU A 154 3.11 4.23 3.13
N GLU A 155 2.95 5.13 2.15
CA GLU A 155 4.05 5.70 1.35
C GLU A 155 5.14 6.29 2.27
N GLY A 156 4.70 6.94 3.36
CA GLY A 156 5.57 7.51 4.38
C GLY A 156 6.45 6.49 5.11
N ILE A 157 6.08 5.21 5.15
CA ILE A 157 6.93 4.14 5.70
C ILE A 157 8.10 3.90 4.76
N ALA A 158 7.83 3.62 3.48
CA ALA A 158 8.86 3.35 2.47
C ALA A 158 9.84 4.52 2.33
N GLU A 159 9.34 5.77 2.31
CA GLU A 159 10.19 6.96 2.24
C GLU A 159 11.13 7.09 3.45
N ARG A 160 10.63 6.83 4.67
CA ARG A 160 11.44 6.93 5.90
C ARG A 160 12.44 5.79 6.01
N ILE A 161 12.10 4.61 5.52
CA ILE A 161 13.04 3.48 5.38
C ILE A 161 14.16 3.89 4.45
N ASP A 162 13.83 4.36 3.23
CA ASP A 162 14.84 4.74 2.24
C ASP A 162 15.75 5.85 2.77
N ARG A 163 15.21 6.87 3.46
CA ARG A 163 16.03 7.92 4.10
C ARG A 163 16.83 7.46 5.32
N GLY A 164 16.65 6.22 5.77
CA GLY A 164 17.33 5.67 6.94
C GLY A 164 16.89 6.30 8.27
N GLU A 165 15.67 6.85 8.31
CA GLU A 165 15.16 7.63 9.46
C GLU A 165 14.60 6.73 10.56
N LEU A 166 14.05 5.56 10.21
CA LEU A 166 13.45 4.64 11.18
C LEU A 166 14.51 3.90 12.02
N SER A 167 14.09 3.44 13.19
CA SER A 167 14.90 2.58 14.07
C SER A 167 14.88 1.12 13.59
N ARG A 168 16.01 0.43 13.73
CA ARG A 168 16.19 -0.99 13.38
C ARG A 168 16.21 -1.87 14.65
N PRO A 169 15.60 -3.06 14.64
CA PRO A 169 14.65 -3.54 13.64
C PRO A 169 13.31 -2.80 13.72
N LEU A 170 12.50 -2.88 12.66
CA LEU A 170 11.13 -2.38 12.72
C LEU A 170 10.29 -3.21 13.71
N PRO A 171 9.32 -2.59 14.41
CA PRO A 171 8.37 -3.31 15.26
C PRO A 171 7.26 -4.04 14.46
N PHE A 172 7.33 -4.05 13.14
CA PHE A 172 6.39 -4.68 12.21
C PHE A 172 7.14 -5.32 11.04
N GLY A 173 6.46 -6.19 10.29
CA GLY A 173 6.98 -6.72 9.03
C GLY A 173 6.78 -5.72 7.91
N PHE A 174 7.82 -5.46 7.13
CA PHE A 174 7.75 -4.66 5.91
C PHE A 174 8.51 -5.38 4.79
N ARG A 175 7.95 -5.35 3.58
CA ARG A 175 8.55 -5.92 2.38
C ARG A 175 8.09 -5.20 1.12
N LEU A 176 9.02 -4.97 0.20
CA LEU A 176 8.78 -4.63 -1.19
C LEU A 176 8.79 -5.87 -2.08
N VAL A 177 7.88 -5.87 -3.05
CA VAL A 177 7.81 -6.84 -4.14
C VAL A 177 7.78 -6.06 -5.45
N GLY A 178 8.75 -6.29 -6.33
CA GLY A 178 8.89 -5.50 -7.56
C GLY A 178 9.39 -4.09 -7.28
N ASP A 179 10.58 -3.90 -6.73
CA ASP A 179 11.01 -2.57 -6.26
C ASP A 179 11.53 -1.63 -7.38
N ALA A 180 11.58 -2.11 -8.62
CA ALA A 180 12.10 -1.37 -9.77
C ALA A 180 11.43 0.00 -10.03
N LEU A 181 10.20 0.22 -9.54
CA LEU A 181 9.50 1.51 -9.66
C LEU A 181 9.90 2.54 -8.60
N PHE A 182 10.41 2.11 -7.44
CA PHE A 182 10.67 3.02 -6.32
C PHE A 182 12.07 3.59 -6.30
N GLY A 183 13.06 2.83 -6.79
CA GLY A 183 14.43 3.30 -6.94
C GLY A 183 15.04 3.87 -5.66
N TRP A 184 15.04 3.10 -4.56
CA TRP A 184 15.63 3.52 -3.29
C TRP A 184 17.03 4.10 -3.43
N GLU A 185 17.27 5.23 -2.77
CA GLU A 185 18.47 6.01 -2.90
C GLU A 185 19.47 5.80 -1.75
N PHE A 186 19.03 5.55 -0.52
CA PHE A 186 19.92 5.59 0.65
C PHE A 186 19.93 4.34 1.53
N ALA A 187 18.81 3.63 1.69
CA ALA A 187 18.76 2.45 2.56
C ALA A 187 17.88 1.32 2.02
N ASP A 188 18.25 0.10 2.37
CA ASP A 188 17.57 -1.13 1.95
C ASP A 188 16.66 -1.64 3.09
N GLU A 189 15.42 -2.07 2.81
CA GLU A 189 14.54 -2.71 3.79
C GLU A 189 15.17 -3.91 4.48
N ALA A 190 16.08 -4.62 3.81
CA ALA A 190 16.73 -5.79 4.38
C ALA A 190 17.48 -5.42 5.66
N ASP A 191 17.94 -4.17 5.77
CA ASP A 191 18.57 -3.63 6.98
C ASP A 191 17.59 -3.46 8.16
N TYR A 192 16.29 -3.42 7.87
CA TYR A 192 15.21 -3.11 8.82
C TYR A 192 14.44 -4.34 9.30
N ARG A 193 14.71 -5.51 8.71
CA ARG A 193 14.09 -6.78 9.08
C ARG A 193 14.54 -7.21 10.49
N ALA A 194 13.61 -7.83 11.23
CA ALA A 194 13.84 -8.40 12.56
C ALA A 194 14.57 -9.75 12.54
#